data_AF-A0A4Z0KBJ3-F1
#
_entry.id   AF-A0A4Z0KBJ3-F1
#
_cell.length_a   1.000
_cell.length_b   1.000
_cell.length_c   1.000
_cell.angle_alpha   90.00
_cell.angle_beta   90.00
_cell.angle_gamma   90.00
#
_symmetry.space_group_name_H-M   'P 1'
#
loop_
_entity.id
_entity.type
_entity.pdbx_description
1 polymer ?
#
loop_
_entity_poly.entity_id
_entity_poly.type
_entity_poly.pdbx_seq_one_letter_code
_entity_poly.pdbx_strand_id
1 'polypeptide(L)'
;MGRGRVDFERGIARLSSYARYHGHANPKADEVWLGWSVGLWVSSLRVKFRSGKLTDTQVAVAEEIGVRFTPPYRDPKPKPPSREERKVSAYLERLARLEPFYRKQGHINVPQLTGTKSWPGTGRWIARIRSQYRQGTLPQHIIESAEQMNIDWKPGRGARQ
;
A
#
# COMPACT_ATOMS: atom_id res chain seq x y z
N MET A 1 14.91 -5.58 46.45
CA MET A 1 14.33 -5.64 45.08
C MET A 1 13.08 -4.78 45.09
N GLY A 2 12.88 -3.75 44.25
CA GLY A 2 11.64 -2.95 44.44
C GLY A 2 11.25 -1.88 43.43
N ARG A 3 12.17 -1.07 42.88
CA ARG A 3 11.78 0.06 42.02
C ARG A 3 11.85 -0.27 40.52
N GLY A 4 12.99 -0.80 40.07
CA GLY A 4 13.23 -1.08 38.64
C GLY A 4 12.31 -2.13 38.01
N ARG A 5 11.84 -3.11 38.80
CA ARG A 5 10.88 -4.13 38.33
C ARG A 5 9.49 -3.54 38.11
N VAL A 6 9.00 -2.75 39.07
CA VAL A 6 7.69 -2.06 38.98
C VAL A 6 7.68 -1.06 37.82
N ASP A 7 8.79 -0.36 37.58
CA ASP A 7 8.91 0.58 36.46
C ASP A 7 8.92 -0.12 35.09
N PHE A 8 9.48 -1.33 35.00
CA PHE A 8 9.47 -2.14 33.79
C PHE A 8 8.06 -2.68 33.48
N GLU A 9 7.42 -3.35 34.45
CA GLU A 9 6.09 -3.95 34.29
C GLU A 9 5.04 -2.90 33.90
N ARG A 10 5.06 -1.72 34.54
CA ARG A 10 4.17 -0.60 34.18
C ARG A 10 4.43 -0.08 32.77
N GLY A 11 5.70 0.04 32.37
CA GLY A 11 6.06 0.48 31.03
C GLY A 11 5.62 -0.51 29.95
N ILE A 12 5.80 -1.81 30.20
CA ILE A 12 5.35 -2.91 29.33
C ILE A 12 3.82 -2.91 29.18
N ALA A 13 3.07 -2.73 30.27
CA ALA A 13 1.61 -2.67 30.21
C ALA A 13 1.12 -1.48 29.36
N ARG A 14 1.75 -0.30 29.52
CA ARG A 14 1.42 0.89 28.72
C ARG A 14 1.81 0.73 27.25
N LEU A 15 2.98 0.17 26.96
CA LEU A 15 3.40 -0.12 25.59
C LEU A 15 2.49 -1.16 24.93
N SER A 16 2.01 -2.16 25.67
CA SER A 16 1.03 -3.13 25.16
C SER A 16 -0.27 -2.45 24.72
N SER A 17 -0.75 -1.48 25.50
CA SER A 17 -1.92 -0.66 25.13
C SER A 17 -1.66 0.15 23.85
N TYR A 18 -0.49 0.78 23.76
CA TYR A 18 -0.07 1.49 22.55
C TYR A 18 -0.03 0.55 21.33
N ALA A 19 0.59 -0.62 21.47
CA ALA A 19 0.75 -1.59 20.38
C ALA A 19 -0.59 -2.12 19.87
N ARG A 20 -1.55 -2.35 20.76
CA ARG A 20 -2.92 -2.74 20.36
C ARG A 20 -3.64 -1.66 19.55
N TYR A 21 -3.42 -0.38 19.86
CA TYR A 21 -4.05 0.72 19.14
C TYR A 21 -3.35 1.04 17.81
N HIS A 22 -2.01 1.05 17.79
CA HIS A 22 -1.21 1.44 16.62
C HIS A 22 -0.84 0.27 15.69
N GLY A 23 -1.04 -0.98 16.15
CA GLY A 23 -0.62 -2.18 15.42
C GLY A 23 0.88 -2.47 15.50
N HIS A 24 1.65 -1.70 16.27
CA HIS A 24 3.10 -1.91 16.46
C HIS A 24 3.62 -1.36 17.80
N ALA A 25 4.72 -1.90 18.31
CA ALA A 25 5.35 -1.48 19.56
C ALA A 25 6.60 -0.59 19.40
N ASN A 26 6.76 0.03 18.23
CA ASN A 26 7.98 0.73 17.81
C ASN A 26 7.75 2.23 17.53
N PRO A 27 7.37 3.01 18.55
CA PRO A 27 7.02 4.43 18.42
C PRO A 27 8.18 5.32 17.95
N LYS A 28 7.88 6.54 17.49
CA LYS A 28 8.88 7.61 17.34
C LYS A 28 9.45 8.00 18.69
N ALA A 29 10.69 8.48 18.74
CA ALA A 29 11.37 8.84 19.98
C ALA A 29 10.63 9.95 20.77
N ASP A 30 9.96 10.84 20.06
CA ASP A 30 9.16 11.97 20.56
C ASP A 30 7.67 11.62 20.74
N GLU A 31 7.27 10.38 20.49
CA GLU A 31 5.86 9.98 20.54
C GLU A 31 5.35 9.88 21.99
N VAL A 32 4.16 10.46 22.20
CA VAL A 32 3.44 10.47 23.48
C VAL A 32 2.13 9.70 23.31
N TRP A 33 1.89 8.74 24.19
CA TRP A 33 0.66 7.95 24.25
C TRP A 33 0.00 8.16 25.61
N LEU A 34 -1.24 8.68 25.61
CA LEU A 34 -2.02 8.96 26.83
C LEU A 34 -1.22 9.77 27.87
N GLY A 35 -0.53 10.82 27.41
CA GLY A 35 0.29 11.69 28.27
C GLY A 35 1.62 11.07 28.73
N TRP A 36 1.96 9.87 28.30
CA TRP A 36 3.23 9.20 28.63
C TRP A 36 4.15 9.13 27.40
N SER A 37 5.41 9.56 27.55
CA SER A 37 6.42 9.55 26.49
C SER A 37 6.88 8.13 26.14
N VAL A 38 6.01 7.36 25.48
CA VAL A 38 6.24 5.97 25.07
C VAL A 38 7.48 5.83 24.17
N GLY A 39 7.71 6.81 23.31
CA GLY A 39 8.90 6.90 22.45
C GLY A 39 10.21 6.91 23.21
N LEU A 40 10.28 7.79 24.21
CA LEU A 40 11.44 7.96 25.05
C LEU A 40 11.68 6.73 25.95
N TRP A 41 10.60 6.11 26.43
CA TRP A 41 10.68 4.89 27.23
C TRP A 41 11.24 3.71 26.42
N VAL A 42 10.72 3.45 25.20
CA VAL A 42 11.26 2.40 24.32
C VAL A 42 12.72 2.69 23.94
N SER A 43 13.07 3.96 23.72
CA SER A 43 14.47 4.35 23.43
C SER A 43 15.40 4.04 24.62
N SER A 44 14.94 4.32 25.84
CA SER A 44 15.66 3.98 27.08
C SER A 44 15.75 2.47 27.29
N LEU A 45 14.71 1.72 26.94
CA LEU A 45 14.70 0.26 27.00
C LEU A 45 15.77 -0.34 26.08
N ARG A 46 15.94 0.19 24.86
CA ARG A 46 17.02 -0.19 23.94
C ARG A 46 18.42 0.13 24.46
N VAL A 47 18.59 1.24 25.19
CA VAL A 47 19.87 1.57 25.86
C VAL A 47 20.19 0.56 26.96
N LYS A 48 19.20 0.17 27.77
CA LYS A 48 19.37 -0.85 28.82
C LYS A 48 19.73 -2.21 28.22
N PHE A 49 19.09 -2.59 27.11
CA PHE A 49 19.43 -3.81 26.37
C PHE A 49 20.90 -3.81 25.92
N ARG A 50 21.34 -2.75 25.20
CA ARG A 50 22.73 -2.64 24.70
C ARG A 50 23.78 -2.60 25.80
N SER A 51 23.41 -2.19 27.01
CA SER A 51 24.31 -2.15 28.17
C SER A 51 24.23 -3.40 29.06
N GLY A 52 23.50 -4.44 28.63
CA GLY A 52 23.37 -5.70 29.39
C GLY A 52 22.58 -5.56 30.69
N LYS A 53 21.73 -4.53 30.82
CA LYS A 53 20.97 -4.23 32.04
C LYS A 53 19.55 -4.81 32.07
N LEU A 54 19.15 -5.50 31.00
CA LEU A 54 17.89 -6.23 30.96
C LEU A 54 18.16 -7.70 31.22
N THR A 55 17.28 -8.35 32.00
CA THR A 55 17.30 -9.81 32.11
C THR A 55 16.69 -10.44 30.86
N ASP A 56 17.01 -11.70 30.59
CA ASP A 56 16.47 -12.44 29.44
C ASP A 56 14.94 -12.45 29.43
N THR A 57 14.31 -12.57 30.61
CA THR A 57 12.85 -12.47 30.75
C THR A 57 12.31 -11.10 30.34
N GLN A 58 13.00 -10.02 30.70
CA GLN A 58 12.58 -8.66 30.30
C GLN A 58 12.72 -8.45 28.80
N VAL A 59 13.76 -9.01 28.19
CA VAL A 59 13.95 -8.99 26.73
C VAL A 59 12.81 -9.75 26.06
N ALA A 60 12.57 -10.99 26.47
CA ALA A 60 11.52 -11.85 25.92
C ALA A 60 10.12 -11.19 25.99
N VAL A 61 9.76 -10.61 27.13
CA VAL A 61 8.46 -9.93 27.30
C VAL A 61 8.32 -8.71 26.37
N ALA A 62 9.39 -7.93 26.17
CA ALA A 62 9.36 -6.79 25.26
C ALA A 62 9.29 -7.24 23.79
N GLU A 63 10.00 -8.31 23.42
CA GLU A 63 9.98 -8.90 22.08
C GLU A 63 8.62 -9.50 21.74
N GLU A 64 7.94 -10.13 22.71
CA GLU A 64 6.59 -10.68 22.55
C GLU A 64 5.56 -9.60 22.17
N ILE A 65 5.74 -8.37 22.66
CA ILE A 65 4.90 -7.21 22.30
C ILE A 65 5.32 -6.62 20.93
N GLY A 66 6.46 -7.04 20.39
CA GLY A 66 7.00 -6.59 19.11
C GLY A 66 8.04 -5.47 19.21
N VAL A 67 8.65 -5.25 20.38
CA VAL A 67 9.76 -4.29 20.50
C VAL A 67 10.97 -4.81 19.73
N ARG A 68 11.51 -3.96 18.86
CA ARG A 68 12.77 -4.26 18.17
C ARG A 68 13.96 -3.70 18.95
N PHE A 69 14.86 -4.57 19.39
CA PHE A 69 16.10 -4.19 20.07
C PHE A 69 17.27 -3.89 19.14
N THR A 70 17.19 -4.33 17.88
CA THR A 70 18.16 -4.07 16.83
C THR A 70 17.54 -3.24 15.69
N PRO A 71 18.35 -2.45 14.94
CA PRO A 71 17.86 -1.77 13.75
C PRO A 71 17.38 -2.76 12.66
N PRO A 72 16.36 -2.41 11.85
CA PRO A 72 15.60 -1.16 11.91
C PRO A 72 14.57 -1.16 13.05
N TYR A 73 14.62 -0.12 13.88
CA TYR A 73 13.79 0.04 15.07
C TYR A 73 12.31 0.34 14.81
N ARG A 74 11.93 0.62 13.57
CA ARG A 74 10.54 0.85 13.16
C ARG A 74 10.18 -0.21 12.15
N ASP A 75 8.88 -0.43 11.99
CA ASP A 75 8.43 -1.17 10.82
C ASP A 75 8.94 -0.49 9.55
N PRO A 76 9.47 -1.28 8.60
CA PRO A 76 9.83 -0.73 7.31
C PRO A 76 8.60 -0.02 6.76
N LYS A 77 8.79 1.24 6.33
CA LYS A 77 7.71 1.91 5.60
C LYS A 77 7.33 0.99 4.44
N PRO A 78 6.03 0.74 4.19
CA PRO A 78 5.62 0.02 3.00
C PRO A 78 6.32 0.65 1.81
N LYS A 79 6.97 -0.18 1.00
CA LYS A 79 7.61 0.32 -0.22
C LYS A 79 6.49 0.96 -1.05
N PRO A 80 6.60 2.26 -1.39
CA PRO A 80 5.58 2.88 -2.21
C PRO A 80 5.52 2.12 -3.55
N PRO A 81 4.35 2.03 -4.20
CA PRO A 81 4.25 1.37 -5.48
C PRO A 81 5.25 1.99 -6.45
N SER A 82 5.95 1.13 -7.18
CA SER A 82 6.87 1.49 -8.25
C SER A 82 6.15 2.32 -9.31
N ARG A 83 6.94 3.00 -10.16
CA ARG A 83 6.39 3.75 -11.30
C ARG A 83 5.55 2.86 -12.22
N GLU A 84 5.95 1.61 -12.38
CA GLU A 84 5.25 0.62 -13.18
C GLU A 84 3.90 0.24 -12.55
N GLU A 85 3.88 -0.11 -11.26
CA GLU A 85 2.64 -0.43 -10.54
C GLU A 85 1.64 0.74 -10.58
N ARG A 86 2.09 1.98 -10.38
CA ARG A 86 1.22 3.16 -10.50
C ARG A 86 0.65 3.31 -11.91
N LYS A 87 1.47 3.06 -12.93
CA LYS A 87 1.05 3.13 -14.34
C LYS A 87 -0.01 2.06 -14.60
N VAL A 88 0.20 0.85 -14.11
CA VAL A 88 -0.75 -0.27 -14.15
C VAL A 88 -2.07 0.10 -13.50
N SER A 89 -2.06 0.57 -12.25
CA SER A 89 -3.27 0.99 -11.53
C SER A 89 -4.04 2.05 -12.32
N ALA A 90 -3.34 3.03 -12.92
CA ALA A 90 -3.98 4.06 -13.73
C ALA A 90 -4.64 3.52 -15.02
N TYR A 91 -4.13 2.42 -15.61
CA TYR A 91 -4.84 1.75 -16.72
C TYR A 91 -6.08 1.03 -16.23
N LEU A 92 -5.96 0.26 -15.13
CA LEU A 92 -7.07 -0.50 -14.55
C LEU A 92 -8.22 0.42 -14.11
N GLU A 93 -7.90 1.54 -13.47
CA GLU A 93 -8.90 2.56 -13.12
C GLU A 93 -9.63 3.13 -14.34
N ARG A 94 -8.92 3.31 -15.46
CA ARG A 94 -9.54 3.79 -16.71
C ARG A 94 -10.41 2.72 -17.36
N LEU A 95 -10.01 1.45 -17.32
CA LEU A 95 -10.85 0.33 -17.76
C LEU A 95 -12.11 0.25 -16.89
N ALA A 96 -11.98 0.33 -15.56
CA ALA A 96 -13.11 0.32 -14.64
C ALA A 96 -14.12 1.45 -14.91
N ARG A 97 -13.65 2.64 -15.33
CA ARG A 97 -14.54 3.75 -15.75
C ARG A 97 -15.39 3.42 -16.99
N LEU A 98 -14.98 2.44 -17.79
CA LEU A 98 -15.72 1.98 -18.97
C LEU A 98 -16.74 0.90 -18.64
N GLU A 99 -16.79 0.40 -17.41
CA GLU A 99 -17.76 -0.62 -16.99
C GLU A 99 -19.23 -0.23 -17.32
N PRO A 100 -19.70 1.01 -17.09
CA PRO A 100 -21.06 1.39 -17.47
C PRO A 100 -21.30 1.41 -18.99
N PHE A 101 -20.26 1.68 -19.79
CA PHE A 101 -20.35 1.66 -21.24
C PHE A 101 -20.36 0.21 -21.74
N TYR A 102 -19.47 -0.63 -21.20
CA TYR A 102 -19.41 -2.06 -21.46
C TYR A 102 -20.73 -2.75 -21.17
N ARG A 103 -21.35 -2.50 -20.00
CA ARG A 103 -22.67 -3.07 -19.66
C ARG A 103 -23.78 -2.68 -20.64
N LYS A 104 -23.68 -1.53 -21.30
CA LYS A 104 -24.69 -1.03 -22.25
C LYS A 104 -24.44 -1.51 -23.68
N GLN A 105 -23.18 -1.60 -24.09
CA GLN A 105 -22.79 -1.87 -25.48
C GLN A 105 -22.24 -3.27 -25.69
N GLY A 106 -21.97 -4.02 -24.62
CA GLY A 106 -21.32 -5.34 -24.65
C GLY A 106 -19.83 -5.30 -24.99
N HIS A 107 -19.25 -4.12 -25.22
CA HIS A 107 -17.83 -3.93 -25.55
C HIS A 107 -17.32 -2.53 -25.18
N ILE A 108 -16.01 -2.34 -25.14
CA ILE A 108 -15.37 -1.02 -24.91
C ILE A 108 -14.85 -0.32 -26.17
N ASN A 109 -15.24 -0.81 -27.35
CA ASN A 109 -14.76 -0.33 -28.66
C ASN A 109 -15.32 1.05 -29.06
N VAL A 110 -14.83 2.11 -28.42
CA VAL A 110 -15.19 3.50 -28.75
C VAL A 110 -14.36 4.00 -29.94
N PRO A 111 -14.99 4.58 -30.99
CA PRO A 111 -14.28 5.20 -32.11
C PRO A 111 -13.28 6.27 -31.68
N GLN A 112 -12.14 6.39 -32.36
CA GLN A 112 -11.02 7.26 -31.93
C GLN A 112 -11.41 8.73 -31.73
N LEU A 113 -12.28 9.26 -32.60
CA LEU A 113 -12.70 10.66 -32.59
C LEU A 113 -13.89 10.93 -31.66
N THR A 114 -14.47 9.90 -31.04
CA THR A 114 -15.60 10.02 -30.14
C THR A 114 -15.21 9.62 -28.71
N GLY A 115 -16.15 9.80 -27.78
CA GLY A 115 -15.98 9.48 -26.37
C GLY A 115 -17.31 9.07 -25.74
N THR A 116 -17.25 8.65 -24.49
CA THR A 116 -18.45 8.41 -23.69
C THR A 116 -18.90 9.72 -23.03
N LYS A 117 -20.17 9.79 -22.62
CA LYS A 117 -20.70 10.97 -21.91
C LYS A 117 -19.91 11.30 -20.63
N SER A 118 -19.45 10.27 -19.91
CA SER A 118 -18.66 10.41 -18.68
C SER A 118 -17.18 10.67 -18.97
N TRP A 119 -16.68 10.30 -20.15
CA TRP A 119 -15.29 10.46 -20.51
C TRP A 119 -15.11 10.72 -22.03
N PRO A 120 -15.08 12.01 -22.44
CA PRO A 120 -14.91 12.40 -23.84
C PRO A 120 -13.61 11.92 -24.49
N GLY A 121 -12.56 11.68 -23.69
CA GLY A 121 -11.26 11.19 -24.17
C GLY A 121 -11.17 9.68 -24.39
N THR A 122 -12.25 8.92 -24.17
CA THR A 122 -12.23 7.45 -24.20
C THR A 122 -11.71 6.90 -25.53
N GLY A 123 -12.23 7.36 -26.67
CA GLY A 123 -11.85 6.82 -27.98
C GLY A 123 -10.36 6.98 -28.30
N ARG A 124 -9.81 8.15 -27.98
CA ARG A 124 -8.37 8.41 -28.11
C ARG A 124 -7.54 7.50 -27.20
N TRP A 125 -8.02 7.24 -25.98
CA TRP A 125 -7.33 6.34 -25.06
C TRP A 125 -7.40 4.87 -25.51
N ILE A 126 -8.55 4.40 -26.00
CA ILE A 126 -8.69 3.06 -26.60
C ILE A 126 -7.73 2.91 -27.79
N ALA A 127 -7.65 3.92 -28.68
CA ALA A 127 -6.70 3.92 -29.79
C ALA A 127 -5.24 3.83 -29.30
N ARG A 128 -4.91 4.51 -28.20
CA ARG A 128 -3.57 4.46 -27.58
C ARG A 128 -3.24 3.07 -27.05
N ILE A 129 -4.14 2.42 -26.29
CA ILE A 129 -3.87 1.07 -25.76
C ILE A 129 -3.75 0.04 -26.89
N ARG A 130 -4.55 0.17 -27.96
CA ARG A 130 -4.39 -0.66 -29.18
C ARG A 130 -3.02 -0.46 -29.83
N SER A 131 -2.51 0.77 -29.88
CA SER A 131 -1.16 1.03 -30.39
C SER A 131 -0.08 0.38 -29.53
N GLN A 132 -0.21 0.46 -28.20
CA GLN A 132 0.75 -0.13 -27.27
C GLN A 132 0.73 -1.66 -27.32
N TYR A 133 -0.46 -2.26 -27.48
CA TYR A 133 -0.64 -3.68 -27.73
C TYR A 133 0.12 -4.13 -28.99
N ARG A 134 -0.07 -3.43 -30.12
CA ARG A 134 0.65 -3.73 -31.37
C ARG A 134 2.17 -3.57 -31.25
N GLN A 135 2.63 -2.69 -30.37
CA GLN A 135 4.06 -2.47 -30.10
C GLN A 135 4.64 -3.46 -29.07
N GLY A 136 3.82 -4.34 -28.48
CA GLY A 136 4.26 -5.25 -27.41
C GLY A 136 4.66 -4.54 -26.11
N THR A 137 4.20 -3.30 -25.89
CA THR A 137 4.56 -2.49 -24.70
C THR A 137 3.43 -2.37 -23.68
N LEU A 138 2.27 -2.96 -23.97
CA LEU A 138 1.13 -2.98 -23.05
C LEU A 138 1.30 -4.14 -22.06
N PRO A 139 1.23 -3.89 -20.73
CA PRO A 139 1.37 -4.96 -19.75
C PRO A 139 0.26 -6.02 -19.88
N GLN A 140 0.63 -7.29 -19.67
CA GLN A 140 -0.23 -8.45 -19.89
C GLN A 140 -1.58 -8.39 -19.12
N HIS A 141 -1.57 -8.03 -17.85
CA HIS A 141 -2.80 -7.91 -17.05
C HIS A 141 -3.74 -6.80 -17.56
N ILE A 142 -3.24 -5.77 -18.27
CA ILE A 142 -4.09 -4.75 -18.93
C ILE A 142 -4.73 -5.33 -20.19
N ILE A 143 -4.02 -6.19 -20.91
CA ILE A 143 -4.55 -6.91 -22.07
C ILE A 143 -5.72 -7.77 -21.62
N GLU A 144 -5.50 -8.63 -20.62
CA GLU A 144 -6.51 -9.53 -20.06
C GLU A 144 -7.74 -8.77 -19.55
N SER A 145 -7.52 -7.68 -18.81
CA SER A 145 -8.62 -6.84 -18.30
C SER A 145 -9.42 -6.19 -19.43
N ALA A 146 -8.76 -5.76 -20.51
CA ALA A 146 -9.45 -5.16 -21.65
C ALA A 146 -10.18 -6.22 -22.51
N GLU A 147 -9.64 -7.43 -22.62
CA GLU A 147 -10.26 -8.58 -23.29
C GLU A 147 -11.52 -9.06 -22.57
N GLN A 148 -11.52 -9.06 -21.23
CA GLN A 148 -12.73 -9.32 -20.43
C GLN A 148 -13.87 -8.32 -20.71
N MET A 149 -13.54 -7.13 -21.24
CA MET A 149 -14.49 -6.11 -21.64
C MET A 149 -14.73 -6.08 -23.17
N ASN A 150 -14.42 -7.18 -23.86
CA ASN A 150 -14.59 -7.39 -25.30
C ASN A 150 -13.94 -6.30 -26.17
N ILE A 151 -12.70 -5.91 -25.85
CA ILE A 151 -11.92 -5.04 -26.74
C ILE A 151 -11.57 -5.76 -28.04
N ASP A 152 -11.77 -5.07 -29.16
CA ASP A 152 -11.20 -5.43 -30.45
C ASP A 152 -9.85 -4.71 -30.61
N TRP A 153 -8.77 -5.49 -30.67
CA TRP A 153 -7.41 -4.99 -30.83
C TRP A 153 -7.07 -4.57 -32.27
N LYS A 154 -7.78 -5.12 -33.27
CA LYS A 154 -7.52 -4.93 -34.70
C LYS A 154 -8.84 -4.62 -35.45
N PRO A 155 -9.51 -3.51 -35.12
CA PRO A 155 -10.69 -3.11 -35.87
C PRO A 155 -10.30 -2.82 -37.32
N GLY A 156 -11.10 -3.32 -38.26
CA GLY A 156 -10.95 -3.02 -39.68
C GLY A 156 -11.00 -1.51 -39.97
N ARG A 157 -10.60 -1.08 -41.17
CA ARG A 157 -10.76 0.32 -41.60
C ARG A 157 -12.23 0.69 -41.49
N GLY A 158 -12.60 1.44 -40.47
CA GLY A 158 -13.99 1.81 -40.21
C GLY A 158 -14.53 2.59 -41.41
N ALA A 159 -15.63 2.11 -41.98
CA ALA A 159 -16.50 2.97 -42.76
C ALA A 159 -16.91 4.13 -41.87
N ARG A 160 -16.67 5.36 -42.33
CA ARG A 160 -17.23 6.56 -41.71
C ARG A 160 -18.75 6.43 -41.80
N GLN A 161 -19.41 6.14 -40.69
CA GLN A 161 -20.85 6.40 -40.54
C GLN A 161 -21.00 7.87 -40.14
#